data_AF-A0A2E2EG15-F1
#
_entry.id   AF-A0A2E2EG15-F1
#
_cell.length_a   1.000
_cell.length_b   1.000
_cell.length_c   1.000
_cell.angle_alpha   90.00
_cell.angle_beta   90.00
_cell.angle_gamma   90.00
#
_symmetry.space_group_name_H-M   'P 1'
#
loop_
_entity.id
_entity.type
_entity.pdbx_description
1 polymer ?
#
loop_
_entity_poly.entity_id
_entity_poly.type
_entity_poly.pdbx_seq_one_letter_code
_entity_poly.pdbx_strand_id
1 'polypeptide(L)'
;MLTIKINQWIKASLLFVLLTPVSFVFAQDQSCDVPVCDIQAQMLQLRNADHNARGMFGINLMEKYKDSQDVNILNNLYRVGKQLKSLNEELGDEGWVKRAATDLINAVVLGLAKYSQVNADQFTSFYKQLEDQNARFAMVSHWTSELENIENVKTLEALIVFADNASEVSVALGDDDWVARAANELVSEATIKLIALDPTHEGLYAVRVSETSLNNGAFSFDRVAVLDSSSEDNLVVVFINTKLRHTVYSYSHTTIKGNTVKGTFLSNADLANSFSFELDRSTGGIQGSITTTSEVVEFKGEQIYSTNEVFRGESPLELEYDDILGQMQGKMAGISGTLSVRSFRPGIYSASFISDSGSIVLHFQGKFFPQNGVLSLTYGNEVKLTLALREVNGEIAWYGSSFSTTTATVSAAKFSFNQ
;
A
#
# COMPACT_ATOMS: atom_id res chain seq x y z
N MET A 1 42.99 57.73 -58.26
CA MET A 1 44.22 58.51 -58.05
C MET A 1 43.97 59.43 -56.86
N LEU A 2 44.83 59.33 -55.85
CA LEU A 2 45.04 60.27 -54.74
C LEU A 2 43.92 60.51 -53.69
N THR A 3 44.16 59.89 -52.53
CA THR A 3 44.32 60.51 -51.20
C THR A 3 43.32 61.56 -50.74
N ILE A 4 42.48 61.16 -49.77
CA ILE A 4 41.93 62.07 -48.76
C ILE A 4 42.81 61.99 -47.51
N LYS A 5 43.38 63.13 -47.13
CA LYS A 5 44.11 63.35 -45.87
C LYS A 5 43.12 63.55 -44.73
N ILE A 6 43.28 62.73 -43.70
CA ILE A 6 43.41 63.06 -42.27
C ILE A 6 42.84 64.43 -41.84
N ASN A 7 41.85 64.41 -40.95
CA ASN A 7 41.82 65.35 -39.84
C ASN A 7 41.48 64.61 -38.54
N GLN A 8 42.30 64.86 -37.53
CA GLN A 8 42.28 64.30 -36.17
C GLN A 8 41.24 65.03 -35.29
N TRP A 9 41.02 64.48 -34.08
CA TRP A 9 40.35 65.04 -32.88
C TRP A 9 38.82 64.78 -32.84
N ILE A 10 38.21 64.08 -31.87
CA ILE A 10 38.51 63.83 -30.45
C ILE A 10 37.92 62.48 -29.98
N LYS A 11 38.67 61.87 -29.07
CA LYS A 11 38.41 60.69 -28.24
C LYS A 11 36.99 60.67 -27.64
N ALA A 12 36.20 59.64 -27.98
CA ALA A 12 35.16 59.12 -27.11
C ALA A 12 35.65 57.77 -26.58
N SER A 13 36.02 57.76 -25.30
CA SER A 13 36.48 56.60 -24.57
C SER A 13 35.41 55.51 -24.59
N LEU A 14 35.68 54.41 -25.29
CA LEU A 14 35.05 53.12 -25.00
C LEU A 14 35.46 52.73 -23.57
N LEU A 15 34.53 52.91 -22.62
CA LEU A 15 34.60 52.20 -21.36
C LEU A 15 34.07 50.78 -21.63
N PHE A 16 34.97 49.88 -22.02
CA PHE A 16 34.72 48.46 -22.04
C PHE A 16 34.59 48.03 -20.57
N VAL A 17 33.36 47.93 -20.06
CA VAL A 17 33.11 47.28 -18.77
C VAL A 17 33.45 45.81 -18.99
N LEU A 18 34.64 45.43 -18.53
CA LEU A 18 35.04 44.05 -18.35
C LEU A 18 34.03 43.42 -17.38
N LEU A 19 33.08 42.66 -17.92
CA LEU A 19 32.36 41.62 -17.19
C LEU A 19 33.42 40.62 -16.71
N THR A 20 33.96 40.85 -15.52
CA THR A 20 34.74 39.83 -14.82
C THR A 20 33.79 38.69 -14.50
N PRO A 21 34.00 37.46 -15.01
CA PRO A 21 33.36 36.31 -14.39
C PRO A 21 33.86 36.28 -12.95
N VAL A 22 32.96 36.53 -11.99
CA VAL A 22 33.24 36.29 -10.58
C VAL A 22 33.43 34.78 -10.47
N SER A 23 34.67 34.35 -10.62
CA SER A 23 35.09 32.99 -10.32
C SER A 23 35.08 32.90 -8.81
N PHE A 24 33.96 32.43 -8.25
CA PHE A 24 33.92 32.06 -6.85
C PHE A 24 34.91 30.92 -6.64
N VAL A 25 35.98 31.21 -5.92
CA VAL A 25 36.78 30.18 -5.27
C VAL A 25 35.90 29.59 -4.18
N PHE A 26 35.19 28.52 -4.51
CA PHE A 26 34.66 27.63 -3.49
C PHE A 26 35.85 27.13 -2.70
N ALA A 27 35.83 27.30 -1.38
CA ALA A 27 36.83 26.71 -0.51
C ALA A 27 36.80 25.18 -0.71
N GLN A 28 37.75 24.64 -1.47
CA GLN A 28 38.10 23.24 -1.44
C GLN A 28 38.95 23.00 -0.19
N ASP A 29 38.36 22.30 0.79
CA ASP A 29 38.80 20.97 1.25
C ASP A 29 38.33 20.72 2.68
N GLN A 30 37.09 20.23 2.78
CA GLN A 30 36.80 19.09 3.63
C GLN A 30 36.07 18.11 2.72
N SER A 31 36.62 16.91 2.54
CA SER A 31 35.91 15.82 1.87
C SER A 31 34.66 15.49 2.69
N CYS A 32 33.55 16.16 2.41
CA CYS A 32 32.26 15.79 2.93
C CYS A 32 31.52 15.05 1.81
N ASP A 33 30.91 13.93 2.16
CA ASP A 33 30.20 13.06 1.20
C ASP A 33 28.84 13.65 0.76
N VAL A 34 28.64 14.96 0.92
CA VAL A 34 27.38 15.67 0.66
C VAL A 34 27.62 17.01 -0.05
N PRO A 35 26.63 17.56 -0.77
CA PRO A 35 26.81 18.79 -1.56
C PRO A 35 27.19 20.03 -0.77
N VAL A 36 26.66 20.19 0.45
CA VAL A 36 26.94 21.33 1.33
C VAL A 36 27.34 20.83 2.71
N CYS A 37 28.64 20.90 3.03
CA CYS A 37 29.21 20.38 4.28
C CYS A 37 28.70 21.14 5.52
N ASP A 38 28.81 22.47 5.50
CA ASP A 38 28.35 23.34 6.58
C ASP A 38 27.23 24.25 6.06
N ILE A 39 25.99 23.79 6.26
CA ILE A 39 24.80 24.52 5.82
C ILE A 39 24.70 25.88 6.54
N GLN A 40 25.08 25.96 7.82
CA GLN A 40 24.97 27.21 8.58
C GLN A 40 25.96 28.26 8.08
N ALA A 41 27.22 27.87 7.91
CA ALA A 41 28.23 28.75 7.32
C ALA A 41 27.82 29.21 5.91
N GLN A 42 27.28 28.29 5.10
CA GLN A 42 26.81 28.62 3.75
C GLN A 42 25.63 29.61 3.76
N MET A 43 24.66 29.46 4.67
CA MET A 43 23.55 30.41 4.80
C MET A 43 24.01 31.79 5.27
N LEU A 44 24.99 31.86 6.18
CA LEU A 44 25.61 33.12 6.61
C LEU A 44 26.32 33.84 5.46
N GLN A 45 27.00 33.10 4.58
CA GLN A 45 27.58 33.67 3.36
C GLN A 45 26.49 34.21 2.42
N LEU A 46 25.44 33.43 2.17
CA LEU A 46 24.35 33.80 1.25
C LEU A 46 23.49 34.97 1.75
N ARG A 47 23.36 35.13 3.07
CA ARG A 47 22.68 36.28 3.69
C ARG A 47 23.34 37.61 3.31
N ASN A 48 24.66 37.61 3.14
CA ASN A 48 25.43 38.80 2.77
C ASN A 48 25.64 38.93 1.25
N ALA A 49 25.18 37.95 0.46
CA ALA A 49 25.26 37.99 -1.00
C ALA A 49 24.10 38.81 -1.60
N ASP A 50 24.15 39.05 -2.92
CA ASP A 50 23.00 39.63 -3.63
C ASP A 50 21.93 38.56 -3.96
N HIS A 51 20.76 39.03 -4.41
CA HIS A 51 19.63 38.17 -4.74
C HIS A 51 19.93 37.20 -5.90
N ASN A 52 20.80 37.57 -6.86
CA ASN A 52 21.16 36.72 -7.99
C ASN A 52 22.01 35.54 -7.52
N ALA A 53 22.98 35.80 -6.65
CA ALA A 53 23.83 34.76 -6.06
C ALA A 53 23.01 33.73 -5.28
N ARG A 54 22.01 34.18 -4.50
CA ARG A 54 21.09 33.28 -3.79
C ARG A 54 20.24 32.44 -4.74
N GLY A 55 19.65 33.05 -5.76
CA GLY A 55 18.83 32.34 -6.75
C GLY A 55 19.65 31.30 -7.53
N MET A 56 20.82 31.70 -8.04
CA MET A 56 21.71 30.82 -8.78
C MET A 56 22.27 29.69 -7.93
N PHE A 57 22.47 29.89 -6.62
CA PHE A 57 22.89 28.81 -5.72
C PHE A 57 21.88 27.66 -5.70
N GLY A 58 20.58 27.97 -5.56
CA GLY A 58 19.51 26.97 -5.62
C GLY A 58 19.43 26.27 -6.98
N ILE A 59 19.50 27.03 -8.08
CA ILE A 59 19.47 26.51 -9.45
C ILE A 59 20.65 25.56 -9.70
N ASN A 60 21.86 25.96 -9.34
CA ASN A 60 23.07 25.16 -9.57
C ASN A 60 23.04 23.84 -8.77
N LEU A 61 22.53 23.87 -7.53
CA LEU A 61 22.34 22.65 -6.75
C LEU A 61 21.30 21.72 -7.39
N MET A 62 20.18 22.28 -7.84
CA MET A 62 19.15 21.51 -8.53
C MET A 62 19.68 20.89 -9.82
N GLU A 63 20.31 21.66 -10.70
CA GLU A 63 20.84 21.17 -11.97
C GLU A 63 21.87 20.05 -11.78
N LYS A 64 22.73 20.18 -10.77
CA LYS A 64 23.78 19.21 -10.49
C LYS A 64 23.27 17.91 -9.85
N TYR A 65 22.21 17.97 -9.05
CA TYR A 65 21.78 16.85 -8.20
C TYR A 65 20.33 16.40 -8.37
N LYS A 66 19.55 16.97 -9.30
CA LYS A 66 18.14 16.61 -9.56
C LYS A 66 17.92 15.12 -9.82
N ASP A 67 18.92 14.43 -10.37
CA ASP A 67 18.86 13.01 -10.72
C ASP A 67 19.59 12.13 -9.69
N SER A 68 19.99 12.69 -8.54
CA SER A 68 20.66 11.93 -7.48
C SER A 68 19.73 10.88 -6.90
N GLN A 69 20.26 9.67 -6.71
CA GLN A 69 19.58 8.58 -6.00
C GLN A 69 20.11 8.39 -4.57
N ASP A 70 21.20 9.07 -4.22
CA ASP A 70 21.80 8.98 -2.89
C ASP A 70 20.96 9.75 -1.86
N VAL A 71 20.39 9.01 -0.91
CA VAL A 71 19.51 9.54 0.14
C VAL A 71 20.24 10.52 1.07
N ASN A 72 21.55 10.38 1.29
CA ASN A 72 22.33 11.33 2.10
C ASN A 72 22.50 12.67 1.37
N ILE A 73 22.78 12.62 0.07
CA ILE A 73 22.84 13.80 -0.80
C ILE A 73 21.48 14.51 -0.83
N LEU A 74 20.41 13.74 -1.05
CA LEU A 74 19.05 14.30 -1.10
C LEU A 74 18.63 14.91 0.24
N ASN A 75 18.89 14.25 1.37
CA ASN A 75 18.61 14.82 2.69
C ASN A 75 19.42 16.11 2.97
N ASN A 76 20.67 16.17 2.52
CA ASN A 76 21.48 17.39 2.62
C ASN A 76 20.85 18.53 1.81
N LEU A 77 20.50 18.29 0.55
CA LEU A 77 19.88 19.27 -0.33
C LEU A 77 18.51 19.73 0.18
N TYR A 78 17.73 18.83 0.78
CA TYR A 78 16.44 19.16 1.37
C TYR A 78 16.58 20.16 2.54
N ARG A 79 17.58 19.94 3.41
CA ARG A 79 17.88 20.87 4.52
C ARG A 79 18.38 22.21 3.99
N VAL A 80 19.23 22.20 2.97
CA VAL A 80 19.71 23.42 2.29
C VAL A 80 18.55 24.19 1.67
N GLY A 81 17.68 23.53 0.89
CA GLY A 81 16.54 24.14 0.24
C GLY A 81 15.59 24.81 1.23
N LYS A 82 15.26 24.16 2.36
CA LYS A 82 14.41 24.76 3.41
C LYS A 82 15.02 26.02 4.03
N GLN A 83 16.32 26.01 4.32
CA GLN A 83 16.99 27.19 4.87
C GLN A 83 17.11 28.31 3.83
N LEU A 84 17.38 27.96 2.56
CA LEU A 84 17.44 28.91 1.46
C LEU A 84 16.08 29.58 1.22
N LYS A 85 14.99 28.81 1.23
CA LYS A 85 13.62 29.33 1.11
C LYS A 85 13.32 30.32 2.24
N SER A 86 13.57 29.93 3.49
CA SER A 86 13.37 30.80 4.66
C SER A 86 14.20 32.08 4.58
N LEU A 87 15.45 32.00 4.11
CA LEU A 87 16.32 33.15 3.94
C LEU A 87 15.78 34.11 2.87
N ASN A 88 15.36 33.58 1.71
CA ASN A 88 14.82 34.38 0.62
C ASN A 88 13.49 35.05 0.99
N GLU A 89 12.67 34.40 1.84
CA GLU A 89 11.46 34.99 2.42
C GLU A 89 11.78 36.11 3.40
N GLU A 90 12.72 35.88 4.32
CA GLU A 90 13.16 36.87 5.33
C GLU A 90 13.72 38.14 4.67
N LEU A 91 14.53 37.97 3.62
CA LEU A 91 15.17 39.08 2.91
C LEU A 91 14.24 39.78 1.90
N GLY A 92 13.02 39.28 1.71
CA GLY A 92 12.05 39.88 0.79
C GLY A 92 12.45 39.75 -0.68
N ASP A 93 13.17 38.68 -1.05
CA ASP A 93 13.69 38.51 -2.41
C ASP A 93 12.58 38.43 -3.48
N GLU A 94 12.99 38.69 -4.72
CA GLU A 94 12.11 38.61 -5.88
C GLU A 94 11.53 37.21 -6.10
N GLY A 95 10.37 37.16 -6.77
CA GLY A 95 9.62 35.91 -6.94
C GLY A 95 10.41 34.78 -7.61
N TRP A 96 11.33 35.07 -8.54
CA TRP A 96 12.12 34.03 -9.21
C TRP A 96 13.18 33.41 -8.28
N VAL A 97 13.76 34.19 -7.36
CA VAL A 97 14.74 33.72 -6.36
C VAL A 97 14.04 32.81 -5.34
N LYS A 98 12.85 33.19 -4.91
CA LYS A 98 12.00 32.36 -4.03
C LYS A 98 11.62 31.04 -4.71
N ARG A 99 11.22 31.10 -6.00
CA ARG A 99 10.92 29.89 -6.79
C ARG A 99 12.11 28.94 -6.91
N ALA A 100 13.33 29.44 -7.12
CA ALA A 100 14.52 28.57 -7.21
C ALA A 100 14.71 27.66 -5.98
N ALA A 101 14.44 28.17 -4.78
CA ALA A 101 14.49 27.36 -3.56
C ALA A 101 13.33 26.34 -3.49
N THR A 102 12.12 26.74 -3.89
CA THR A 102 10.96 25.84 -3.99
C THR A 102 11.19 24.73 -5.02
N ASP A 103 11.72 25.05 -6.21
CA ASP A 103 11.98 24.08 -7.28
C ASP A 103 13.02 23.04 -6.82
N LEU A 104 14.07 23.49 -6.11
CA LEU A 104 15.03 22.60 -5.46
C LEU A 104 14.34 21.68 -4.43
N ILE A 105 13.49 22.22 -3.55
CA ILE A 105 12.77 21.41 -2.55
C ILE A 105 11.89 20.38 -3.25
N ASN A 106 11.08 20.77 -4.24
CA ASN A 106 10.17 19.87 -4.95
C ASN A 106 10.93 18.73 -5.63
N ALA A 107 12.02 19.03 -6.36
CA ALA A 107 12.83 18.02 -7.02
C ALA A 107 13.45 17.03 -6.00
N VAL A 108 13.99 17.56 -4.90
CA VAL A 108 14.61 16.74 -3.86
C VAL A 108 13.60 15.90 -3.10
N VAL A 109 12.42 16.46 -2.79
CA VAL A 109 11.33 15.74 -2.12
C VAL A 109 10.85 14.58 -2.99
N LEU A 110 10.71 14.77 -4.30
CA LEU A 110 10.40 13.67 -5.22
C LEU A 110 11.52 12.62 -5.26
N GLY A 111 12.79 13.03 -5.24
CA GLY A 111 13.91 12.10 -5.12
C GLY A 111 13.87 11.28 -3.82
N LEU A 112 13.66 11.95 -2.67
CA LEU A 112 13.53 11.30 -1.38
C LEU A 112 12.35 10.33 -1.37
N ALA A 113 11.20 10.76 -1.88
CA ALA A 113 10.01 9.93 -2.00
C ALA A 113 10.21 8.67 -2.85
N LYS A 114 11.14 8.66 -3.81
CA LYS A 114 11.44 7.51 -4.68
C LYS A 114 12.49 6.58 -4.08
N TYR A 115 13.54 7.15 -3.48
CA TYR A 115 14.76 6.39 -3.14
C TYR A 115 14.96 6.15 -1.66
N SER A 116 14.23 6.84 -0.77
CA SER A 116 14.30 6.53 0.66
C SER A 116 13.46 5.30 1.00
N GLN A 117 13.73 4.70 2.15
CA GLN A 117 12.88 3.65 2.69
C GLN A 117 11.44 4.16 2.83
N VAL A 118 10.48 3.32 2.44
CA VAL A 118 9.05 3.64 2.57
C VAL A 118 8.70 3.83 4.04
N ASN A 119 8.21 5.02 4.37
CA ASN A 119 7.73 5.40 5.68
C ASN A 119 6.52 6.32 5.53
N ALA A 120 5.37 5.91 6.07
CA ALA A 120 4.10 6.58 5.84
C ALA A 120 4.09 8.03 6.31
N ASP A 121 4.60 8.30 7.52
CA ASP A 121 4.63 9.64 8.12
C ASP A 121 5.58 10.57 7.35
N GLN A 122 6.75 10.06 7.00
CA GLN A 122 7.75 10.82 6.25
C GLN A 122 7.24 11.14 4.84
N PHE A 123 6.65 10.17 4.15
CA PHE A 123 6.08 10.37 2.81
C PHE A 123 4.89 11.31 2.84
N THR A 124 4.02 11.22 3.85
CA THR A 124 2.92 12.18 4.04
C THR A 124 3.47 13.59 4.29
N SER A 125 4.55 13.72 5.07
CA SER A 125 5.22 15.01 5.29
C SER A 125 5.82 15.57 4.01
N PHE A 126 6.48 14.74 3.21
CA PHE A 126 7.01 15.09 1.89
C PHE A 126 5.90 15.53 0.94
N TYR A 127 4.82 14.76 0.85
CA TYR A 127 3.67 15.06 0.01
C TYR A 127 3.01 16.41 0.33
N LYS A 128 2.84 16.73 1.62
CA LYS A 128 2.32 18.04 2.09
C LYS A 128 3.21 19.23 1.71
N GLN A 129 4.50 19.01 1.48
CA GLN A 129 5.46 20.07 1.17
C GLN A 129 5.60 20.37 -0.31
N LEU A 130 5.21 19.42 -1.17
CA LEU A 130 5.14 19.67 -2.60
C LEU A 130 4.13 20.80 -2.82
N GLU A 131 4.52 21.87 -3.50
CA GLU A 131 3.61 22.99 -3.78
C GLU A 131 2.74 22.71 -5.02
N ASP A 132 3.26 21.96 -6.00
CA ASP A 132 2.58 21.62 -7.25
C ASP A 132 1.78 20.30 -7.16
N GLN A 133 0.53 20.34 -7.59
CA GLN A 133 -0.34 19.16 -7.66
C GLN A 133 0.21 18.09 -8.64
N ASN A 134 0.92 18.49 -9.70
CA ASN A 134 1.56 17.53 -10.61
C ASN A 134 2.71 16.78 -9.93
N ALA A 135 3.44 17.44 -9.02
CA ALA A 135 4.48 16.79 -8.24
C ALA A 135 3.86 15.80 -7.25
N ARG A 136 2.77 16.19 -6.58
CA ARG A 136 2.00 15.30 -5.70
C ARG A 136 1.52 14.05 -6.45
N PHE A 137 0.90 14.23 -7.62
CA PHE A 137 0.52 13.11 -8.47
C PHE A 137 1.72 12.24 -8.89
N ALA A 138 2.84 12.85 -9.33
CA ALA A 138 4.02 12.10 -9.73
C ALA A 138 4.59 11.21 -8.61
N MET A 139 4.50 11.65 -7.35
CA MET A 139 4.89 10.83 -6.20
C MET A 139 3.99 9.59 -6.03
N VAL A 140 2.68 9.76 -6.15
CA VAL A 140 1.71 8.65 -6.06
C VAL A 140 1.86 7.70 -7.25
N SER A 141 1.96 8.23 -8.47
CA SER A 141 2.11 7.41 -9.69
C SER A 141 3.38 6.58 -9.68
N HIS A 142 4.48 7.09 -9.13
CA HIS A 142 5.70 6.30 -8.98
C HIS A 142 5.44 5.05 -8.13
N TRP A 143 4.88 5.20 -6.93
CA TRP A 143 4.63 4.05 -6.06
C TRP A 143 3.61 3.08 -6.64
N THR A 144 2.61 3.60 -7.37
CA THR A 144 1.66 2.77 -8.12
C THR A 144 2.39 1.89 -9.14
N SER A 145 3.34 2.46 -9.92
CA SER A 145 4.12 1.69 -10.91
C SER A 145 5.09 0.68 -10.30
N GLU A 146 5.49 0.84 -9.04
CA GLU A 146 6.40 -0.08 -8.35
C GLU A 146 5.68 -1.22 -7.63
N LEU A 147 4.35 -1.15 -7.44
CA LEU A 147 3.59 -2.10 -6.61
C LEU A 147 3.80 -3.57 -6.98
N GLU A 148 3.88 -3.87 -8.28
CA GLU A 148 4.03 -5.25 -8.76
C GLU A 148 5.29 -5.92 -8.19
N ASN A 149 6.36 -5.13 -8.04
CA ASN A 149 7.69 -5.58 -7.58
C ASN A 149 7.85 -5.61 -6.05
N ILE A 150 6.85 -5.14 -5.29
CA ILE A 150 6.94 -5.06 -3.83
C ILE A 150 6.40 -6.35 -3.21
N GLU A 151 7.30 -7.16 -2.65
CA GLU A 151 6.95 -8.38 -1.91
C GLU A 151 7.01 -8.21 -0.38
N ASN A 152 7.36 -7.01 0.10
CA ASN A 152 7.43 -6.73 1.52
C ASN A 152 6.08 -6.22 2.05
N VAL A 153 5.41 -7.04 2.87
CA VAL A 153 4.14 -6.73 3.53
C VAL A 153 4.16 -5.37 4.25
N LYS A 154 5.20 -5.08 5.04
CA LYS A 154 5.31 -3.82 5.79
C LYS A 154 5.45 -2.60 4.88
N THR A 155 6.11 -2.76 3.74
CA THR A 155 6.19 -1.71 2.72
C THR A 155 4.81 -1.41 2.14
N LEU A 156 4.03 -2.44 1.80
CA LEU A 156 2.66 -2.27 1.28
C LEU A 156 1.74 -1.62 2.32
N GLU A 157 1.80 -2.04 3.58
CA GLU A 157 1.06 -1.40 4.68
C GLU A 157 1.41 0.09 4.82
N ALA A 158 2.71 0.43 4.78
CA ALA A 158 3.14 1.82 4.85
C ALA A 158 2.68 2.65 3.63
N LEU A 159 2.65 2.06 2.43
CA LEU A 159 2.13 2.72 1.22
C LEU A 159 0.63 2.97 1.30
N ILE A 160 -0.13 2.01 1.82
CA ILE A 160 -1.58 2.17 2.07
C ILE A 160 -1.83 3.35 2.99
N VAL A 161 -1.15 3.40 4.14
CA VAL A 161 -1.31 4.51 5.11
C VAL A 161 -0.87 5.84 4.51
N PHE A 162 0.24 5.87 3.78
CA PHE A 162 0.67 7.06 3.06
C PHE A 162 -0.38 7.53 2.05
N ALA A 163 -0.88 6.65 1.19
CA ALA A 163 -1.78 6.99 0.10
C ALA A 163 -3.15 7.45 0.60
N ASP A 164 -3.64 6.87 1.70
CA ASP A 164 -4.87 7.33 2.36
C ASP A 164 -4.72 8.76 2.89
N ASN A 165 -3.63 9.03 3.62
CA ASN A 165 -3.28 10.39 4.05
C ASN A 165 -3.06 11.35 2.87
N ALA A 166 -2.45 10.88 1.77
CA ALA A 166 -2.20 11.70 0.58
C ALA A 166 -3.51 12.12 -0.10
N SER A 167 -4.52 11.24 -0.13
CA SER A 167 -5.86 11.58 -0.61
C SER A 167 -6.47 12.71 0.23
N GLU A 168 -6.45 12.61 1.56
CA GLU A 168 -6.97 13.63 2.47
C GLU A 168 -6.23 14.97 2.30
N VAL A 169 -4.90 14.93 2.19
CA VAL A 169 -4.08 16.12 1.97
C VAL A 169 -4.42 16.80 0.65
N SER A 170 -4.60 16.04 -0.43
CA SER A 170 -4.94 16.60 -1.75
C SER A 170 -6.27 17.34 -1.70
N VAL A 171 -7.29 16.74 -1.07
CA VAL A 171 -8.60 17.38 -0.87
C VAL A 171 -8.48 18.64 -0.03
N ALA A 172 -7.70 18.60 1.07
CA ALA A 172 -7.51 19.74 1.95
C ALA A 172 -6.76 20.91 1.28
N LEU A 173 -5.85 20.62 0.34
CA LEU A 173 -5.12 21.62 -0.44
C LEU A 173 -5.94 22.19 -1.61
N GLY A 174 -7.10 21.59 -1.93
CA GLY A 174 -7.94 22.01 -3.05
C GLY A 174 -7.41 21.57 -4.41
N ASP A 175 -6.70 20.44 -4.45
CA ASP A 175 -6.25 19.83 -5.70
C ASP A 175 -7.43 19.37 -6.55
N ASP A 176 -7.17 19.26 -7.85
CA ASP A 176 -8.14 18.65 -8.74
C ASP A 176 -8.42 17.18 -8.35
N ASP A 177 -9.66 16.74 -8.55
CA ASP A 177 -10.14 15.40 -8.16
C ASP A 177 -9.29 14.23 -8.68
N TRP A 178 -8.57 14.41 -9.79
CA TRP A 178 -7.71 13.35 -10.35
C TRP A 178 -6.50 13.03 -9.45
N VAL A 179 -6.01 13.99 -8.65
CA VAL A 179 -4.87 13.77 -7.74
C VAL A 179 -5.29 12.89 -6.56
N ALA A 180 -6.40 13.26 -5.89
CA ALA A 180 -6.96 12.46 -4.80
C ALA A 180 -7.41 11.08 -5.29
N ARG A 181 -7.96 10.97 -6.51
CA ARG A 181 -8.33 9.67 -7.11
C ARG A 181 -7.12 8.77 -7.32
N ALA A 182 -5.99 9.29 -7.81
CA ALA A 182 -4.77 8.50 -7.95
C ALA A 182 -4.27 7.95 -6.61
N ALA A 183 -4.35 8.75 -5.54
CA ALA A 183 -3.99 8.29 -4.20
C ALA A 183 -4.92 7.16 -3.72
N ASN A 184 -6.24 7.30 -3.98
CA ASN A 184 -7.21 6.24 -3.65
C ASN A 184 -7.00 4.96 -4.46
N GLU A 185 -6.59 5.08 -5.72
CA GLU A 185 -6.23 3.95 -6.60
C GLU A 185 -5.01 3.22 -6.06
N LEU A 186 -3.95 3.94 -5.66
CA LEU A 186 -2.79 3.36 -4.98
C LEU A 186 -3.18 2.58 -3.72
N VAL A 187 -4.09 3.10 -2.87
CA VAL A 187 -4.59 2.34 -1.71
C VAL A 187 -5.25 1.04 -2.16
N SER A 188 -6.09 1.09 -3.19
CA SER A 188 -6.81 -0.08 -3.69
C SER A 188 -5.85 -1.15 -4.22
N GLU A 189 -4.93 -0.78 -5.12
CA GLU A 189 -3.97 -1.71 -5.72
C GLU A 189 -2.98 -2.27 -4.70
N ALA A 190 -2.46 -1.43 -3.80
CA ALA A 190 -1.59 -1.87 -2.72
C ALA A 190 -2.32 -2.83 -1.77
N THR A 191 -3.61 -2.62 -1.52
CA THR A 191 -4.43 -3.53 -0.70
C THR A 191 -4.61 -4.88 -1.39
N ILE A 192 -4.86 -4.90 -2.70
CA ILE A 192 -4.98 -6.15 -3.48
C ILE A 192 -3.67 -6.93 -3.43
N LYS A 193 -2.52 -6.28 -3.65
CA LYS A 193 -1.19 -6.91 -3.55
C LYS A 193 -0.93 -7.41 -2.13
N LEU A 194 -1.23 -6.59 -1.11
CA LEU A 194 -1.07 -6.97 0.30
C LEU A 194 -1.86 -8.23 0.64
N ILE A 195 -3.11 -8.32 0.21
CA ILE A 195 -3.98 -9.49 0.46
C ILE A 195 -3.46 -10.74 -0.23
N ALA A 196 -2.93 -10.60 -1.46
CA ALA A 196 -2.35 -11.73 -2.18
C ALA A 196 -1.12 -12.31 -1.46
N LEU A 197 -0.35 -11.49 -0.75
CA LEU A 197 0.82 -11.92 0.02
C LEU A 197 0.49 -12.33 1.46
N ASP A 198 -0.44 -11.61 2.09
CA ASP A 198 -0.82 -11.78 3.48
C ASP A 198 -2.33 -11.56 3.68
N PRO A 199 -3.14 -12.63 3.54
CA PRO A 199 -4.58 -12.58 3.74
C PRO A 199 -4.97 -12.60 5.23
N THR A 200 -4.34 -11.77 6.07
CA THR A 200 -4.65 -11.62 7.51
C THR A 200 -6.14 -11.45 7.79
N HIS A 201 -6.84 -10.70 6.94
CA HIS A 201 -8.26 -10.44 7.05
C HIS A 201 -9.15 -11.69 6.94
N GLU A 202 -8.71 -12.74 6.24
CA GLU A 202 -9.48 -13.97 6.06
C GLU A 202 -9.43 -14.88 7.31
N GLY A 203 -10.61 -15.30 7.76
CA GLY A 203 -10.73 -16.24 8.87
C GLY A 203 -11.99 -16.06 9.70
N LEU A 204 -11.91 -16.46 10.96
CA LEU A 204 -13.02 -16.38 11.91
C LEU A 204 -12.65 -15.44 13.07
N TYR A 205 -13.64 -14.65 13.48
CA TYR A 205 -13.52 -13.68 14.57
C TYR A 205 -14.56 -13.98 15.63
N ALA A 206 -14.16 -13.91 16.89
CA ALA A 206 -15.07 -13.89 18.03
C ALA A 206 -15.41 -12.44 18.36
N VAL A 207 -16.70 -12.10 18.28
CA VAL A 207 -17.17 -10.73 18.49
C VAL A 207 -18.19 -10.64 19.61
N ARG A 208 -18.34 -9.44 20.14
CA ARG A 208 -19.39 -9.06 21.08
C ARG A 208 -20.09 -7.81 20.56
N VAL A 209 -21.41 -7.91 20.45
CA VAL A 209 -22.29 -6.77 20.16
C VAL A 209 -22.38 -5.89 21.41
N SER A 210 -22.37 -4.57 21.22
CA SER A 210 -22.52 -3.61 22.30
C SER A 210 -23.87 -3.76 23.01
N GLU A 211 -23.90 -3.62 24.35
CA GLU A 211 -25.12 -3.72 25.16
C GLU A 211 -26.17 -2.68 24.75
N THR A 212 -25.74 -1.50 24.30
CA THR A 212 -26.63 -0.44 23.81
C THR A 212 -27.42 -0.89 22.57
N SER A 213 -26.79 -1.66 21.68
CA SER A 213 -27.45 -2.21 20.49
C SER A 213 -28.41 -3.36 20.81
N LEU A 214 -28.13 -4.15 21.86
CA LEU A 214 -29.01 -5.26 22.28
C LEU A 214 -30.35 -4.78 22.85
N ASN A 215 -30.37 -3.61 23.51
CA ASN A 215 -31.59 -3.03 24.08
C ASN A 215 -32.60 -2.56 23.03
N ASN A 216 -32.20 -2.44 21.76
CA ASN A 216 -33.06 -2.02 20.65
C ASN A 216 -33.75 -3.18 19.92
N GLY A 217 -33.53 -4.43 20.35
CA GLY A 217 -34.12 -5.61 19.72
C GLY A 217 -33.32 -6.18 18.55
N ALA A 218 -32.10 -5.70 18.31
CA ALA A 218 -31.19 -6.22 17.30
C ALA A 218 -30.91 -7.73 17.49
N PHE A 219 -30.86 -8.48 16.39
CA PHE A 219 -30.40 -9.86 16.42
C PHE A 219 -28.91 -9.91 16.78
N SER A 220 -28.60 -10.50 17.93
CA SER A 220 -27.23 -10.69 18.40
C SER A 220 -26.50 -11.74 17.57
N PHE A 221 -25.23 -11.49 17.28
CA PHE A 221 -24.27 -12.42 16.70
C PHE A 221 -23.00 -12.44 17.57
N ASP A 222 -22.27 -13.54 17.53
CA ASP A 222 -21.05 -13.75 18.34
C ASP A 222 -19.84 -14.18 17.49
N ARG A 223 -20.04 -14.36 16.18
CA ARG A 223 -18.97 -14.64 15.23
C ARG A 223 -19.08 -13.79 13.97
N VAL A 224 -17.93 -13.46 13.41
CA VAL A 224 -17.80 -12.94 12.04
C VAL A 224 -16.88 -13.89 11.29
N ALA A 225 -17.29 -14.31 10.10
CA ALA A 225 -16.47 -15.07 9.17
C ALA A 225 -16.17 -14.19 7.96
N VAL A 226 -14.90 -14.11 7.59
CA VAL A 226 -14.42 -13.36 6.43
C VAL A 226 -13.77 -14.36 5.48
N LEU A 227 -14.29 -14.46 4.26
CA LEU A 227 -13.91 -15.43 3.25
C LEU A 227 -13.60 -14.69 1.96
N ASP A 228 -12.35 -14.72 1.49
CA ASP A 228 -12.02 -14.23 0.15
C ASP A 228 -12.50 -15.28 -0.86
N SER A 229 -13.55 -14.95 -1.61
CA SER A 229 -14.08 -15.86 -2.62
C SER A 229 -13.25 -15.73 -3.88
N SER A 230 -12.83 -16.88 -4.39
CA SER A 230 -12.26 -16.98 -5.72
C SER A 230 -13.31 -16.86 -6.84
N SER A 231 -14.60 -16.68 -6.49
CA SER A 231 -15.73 -16.47 -7.41
C SER A 231 -16.00 -14.99 -7.72
N GLU A 232 -16.97 -14.73 -8.61
CA GLU A 232 -17.47 -13.40 -8.98
C GLU A 232 -17.99 -12.56 -7.79
N ASP A 233 -18.23 -13.19 -6.63
CA ASP A 233 -18.76 -12.55 -5.41
C ASP A 233 -17.69 -11.82 -4.56
N ASN A 234 -16.41 -11.84 -4.95
CA ASN A 234 -15.27 -11.23 -4.23
C ASN A 234 -15.22 -11.63 -2.73
N LEU A 235 -14.89 -10.68 -1.84
CA LEU A 235 -14.81 -10.89 -0.41
C LEU A 235 -16.22 -11.04 0.20
N VAL A 236 -16.43 -12.09 0.99
CA VAL A 236 -17.68 -12.41 1.68
C VAL A 236 -17.50 -12.24 3.19
N VAL A 237 -18.43 -11.53 3.82
CA VAL A 237 -18.46 -11.34 5.29
C VAL A 237 -19.79 -11.82 5.84
N VAL A 238 -19.73 -12.76 6.79
CA VAL A 238 -20.90 -13.42 7.38
C VAL A 238 -20.90 -13.22 8.89
N PHE A 239 -22.01 -12.73 9.43
CA PHE A 239 -22.25 -12.54 10.86
C PHE A 239 -23.12 -13.67 11.37
N ILE A 240 -22.65 -14.41 12.38
CA ILE A 240 -23.23 -15.70 12.77
C ILE A 240 -23.58 -15.67 14.26
N ASN A 241 -24.75 -16.19 14.59
CA ASN A 241 -25.13 -16.56 15.95
C ASN A 241 -24.87 -18.07 16.13
N THR A 242 -23.80 -18.43 16.82
CA THR A 242 -23.37 -19.82 16.98
C THR A 242 -24.31 -20.64 17.87
N LYS A 243 -24.95 -19.98 18.85
CA LYS A 243 -25.91 -20.63 19.76
C LYS A 243 -27.16 -21.09 19.01
N LEU A 244 -27.64 -20.27 18.06
CA LEU A 244 -28.78 -20.59 17.20
C LEU A 244 -28.37 -21.29 15.90
N ARG A 245 -27.07 -21.34 15.58
CA ARG A 245 -26.50 -21.85 14.32
C ARG A 245 -27.14 -21.18 13.11
N HIS A 246 -27.24 -19.86 13.16
CA HIS A 246 -27.94 -19.07 12.14
C HIS A 246 -27.07 -17.90 11.68
N THR A 247 -27.04 -17.68 10.36
CA THR A 247 -26.45 -16.49 9.74
C THR A 247 -27.38 -15.30 9.95
N VAL A 248 -26.95 -14.33 10.75
CA VAL A 248 -27.71 -13.12 11.03
C VAL A 248 -27.62 -12.13 9.86
N TYR A 249 -26.41 -11.90 9.36
CA TYR A 249 -26.16 -11.05 8.20
C TYR A 249 -25.14 -11.71 7.28
N SER A 250 -25.26 -11.50 5.97
CA SER A 250 -24.30 -11.98 4.98
C SER A 250 -24.14 -10.91 3.92
N TYR A 251 -22.89 -10.58 3.60
CA TYR A 251 -22.54 -9.60 2.60
C TYR A 251 -21.56 -10.24 1.62
N SER A 252 -21.95 -10.26 0.35
CA SER A 252 -21.09 -10.54 -0.80
C SER A 252 -20.58 -9.24 -1.41
N HIS A 253 -19.59 -9.31 -2.29
CA HIS A 253 -19.03 -8.16 -3.00
C HIS A 253 -18.49 -7.08 -2.04
N THR A 254 -18.03 -7.51 -0.87
CA THR A 254 -17.46 -6.59 0.12
C THR A 254 -16.12 -6.09 -0.38
N THR A 255 -15.77 -4.88 0.02
CA THR A 255 -14.53 -4.23 -0.36
C THR A 255 -13.65 -4.09 0.86
N ILE A 256 -12.37 -4.37 0.67
CA ILE A 256 -11.33 -4.09 1.64
C ILE A 256 -10.42 -3.01 1.04
N LYS A 257 -10.23 -1.93 1.78
CA LYS A 257 -9.35 -0.81 1.41
C LYS A 257 -8.52 -0.47 2.64
N GLY A 258 -7.23 -0.80 2.60
CA GLY A 258 -6.35 -0.75 3.75
C GLY A 258 -6.81 -1.68 4.87
N ASN A 259 -7.23 -1.08 5.99
CA ASN A 259 -7.71 -1.79 7.18
C ASN A 259 -9.24 -1.82 7.28
N THR A 260 -9.94 -1.06 6.43
CA THR A 260 -11.40 -1.02 6.43
C THR A 260 -11.96 -2.11 5.53
N VAL A 261 -12.83 -2.95 6.09
CA VAL A 261 -13.68 -3.87 5.35
C VAL A 261 -15.12 -3.37 5.42
N LYS A 262 -15.76 -3.20 4.28
CA LYS A 262 -17.13 -2.71 4.20
C LYS A 262 -17.92 -3.40 3.10
N GLY A 263 -19.23 -3.40 3.26
CA GLY A 263 -20.13 -3.89 2.24
C GLY A 263 -21.54 -3.36 2.43
N THR A 264 -22.30 -3.40 1.35
CA THR A 264 -23.69 -2.95 1.32
C THR A 264 -24.54 -4.06 0.74
N PHE A 265 -25.64 -4.37 1.42
CA PHE A 265 -26.64 -5.29 0.92
C PHE A 265 -27.53 -4.58 -0.10
N LEU A 266 -27.48 -5.01 -1.36
CA LEU A 266 -28.33 -4.49 -2.43
C LEU A 266 -29.60 -5.35 -2.53
N SER A 267 -30.61 -5.03 -1.71
CA SER A 267 -31.96 -5.62 -1.85
C SER A 267 -32.86 -4.69 -2.67
N ASN A 268 -33.59 -5.24 -3.66
CA ASN A 268 -34.66 -4.54 -4.38
C ASN A 268 -35.98 -4.46 -3.58
N ALA A 269 -36.05 -5.13 -2.42
CA ALA A 269 -37.20 -5.08 -1.53
C ALA A 269 -36.69 -4.56 -0.18
N ASP A 270 -36.87 -3.25 0.02
CA ASP A 270 -36.75 -2.44 1.24
C ASP A 270 -35.77 -2.88 2.36
N LEU A 271 -35.05 -1.88 2.86
CA LEU A 271 -34.02 -1.86 3.91
C LEU A 271 -32.57 -2.02 3.40
N ALA A 272 -31.94 -0.89 3.06
CA ALA A 272 -30.49 -0.84 2.85
C ALA A 272 -29.77 -1.16 4.17
N ASN A 273 -28.96 -2.21 4.15
CA ASN A 273 -28.12 -2.61 5.27
C ASN A 273 -26.66 -2.51 4.82
N SER A 274 -25.83 -1.83 5.60
CA SER A 274 -24.39 -1.74 5.32
C SER A 274 -23.61 -2.10 6.56
N PHE A 275 -22.42 -2.65 6.36
CA PHE A 275 -21.47 -2.82 7.46
C PHE A 275 -20.13 -2.17 7.12
N SER A 276 -19.41 -1.81 8.16
CA SER A 276 -18.00 -1.45 8.07
C SER A 276 -17.30 -1.90 9.36
N PHE A 277 -16.13 -2.51 9.23
CA PHE A 277 -15.23 -2.72 10.36
C PHE A 277 -13.80 -2.36 10.00
N GLU A 278 -13.06 -1.88 10.98
CA GLU A 278 -11.62 -1.73 10.94
C GLU A 278 -10.96 -3.00 11.45
N LEU A 279 -9.97 -3.48 10.70
CA LEU A 279 -9.09 -4.60 11.06
C LEU A 279 -7.74 -4.06 11.52
N ASP A 280 -7.38 -4.35 12.77
CA ASP A 280 -5.99 -4.26 13.20
C ASP A 280 -5.26 -5.53 12.75
N ARG A 281 -4.52 -5.44 11.65
CA ARG A 281 -3.75 -6.55 11.08
C ARG A 281 -2.64 -7.07 12.01
N SER A 282 -2.20 -6.27 12.98
CA SER A 282 -1.15 -6.64 13.93
C SER A 282 -1.68 -7.50 15.08
N THR A 283 -2.91 -7.22 15.54
CA THR A 283 -3.53 -7.92 16.67
C THR A 283 -4.63 -8.90 16.25
N GLY A 284 -5.14 -8.81 15.03
CA GLY A 284 -6.36 -9.50 14.59
C GLY A 284 -7.64 -8.91 15.20
N GLY A 285 -7.55 -7.75 15.88
CA GLY A 285 -8.70 -7.06 16.45
C GLY A 285 -9.59 -6.49 15.35
N ILE A 286 -10.91 -6.57 15.55
CA ILE A 286 -11.89 -5.89 14.71
C ILE A 286 -12.83 -5.02 15.54
N GLN A 287 -13.17 -3.85 15.00
CA GLN A 287 -14.20 -2.98 15.54
C GLN A 287 -15.02 -2.41 14.40
N GLY A 288 -16.34 -2.48 14.51
CA GLY A 288 -17.20 -2.04 13.43
C GLY A 288 -18.64 -1.83 13.83
N SER A 289 -19.45 -1.56 12.81
CA SER A 289 -20.88 -1.40 12.94
C SER A 289 -21.62 -1.97 11.75
N ILE A 290 -22.88 -2.34 12.00
CA ILE A 290 -23.88 -2.65 10.98
C ILE A 290 -24.95 -1.56 11.08
N THR A 291 -25.18 -0.85 9.98
CA THR A 291 -26.21 0.17 9.85
C THR A 291 -27.38 -0.42 9.08
N THR A 292 -28.49 -0.61 9.78
CA THR A 292 -29.78 -0.92 9.18
C THR A 292 -30.57 0.38 9.02
N THR A 293 -31.78 0.30 8.48
CA THR A 293 -32.69 1.44 8.41
C THR A 293 -33.21 1.95 9.74
N SER A 294 -33.20 1.12 10.79
CA SER A 294 -33.79 1.46 12.09
C SER A 294 -32.77 1.59 13.21
N GLU A 295 -31.59 1.01 13.06
CA GLU A 295 -30.60 0.91 14.12
C GLU A 295 -29.17 0.77 13.62
N VAL A 296 -28.23 1.17 14.47
CA VAL A 296 -26.80 0.91 14.33
C VAL A 296 -26.40 -0.12 15.38
N VAL A 297 -25.85 -1.24 14.92
CA VAL A 297 -25.37 -2.34 15.76
C VAL A 297 -23.84 -2.28 15.80
N GLU A 298 -23.30 -1.86 16.93
CA GLU A 298 -21.85 -1.78 17.13
C GLU A 298 -21.31 -3.11 17.66
N PHE A 299 -20.12 -3.50 17.19
CA PHE A 299 -19.45 -4.72 17.64
C PHE A 299 -17.94 -4.54 17.70
N LYS A 300 -17.32 -5.36 18.55
CA LYS A 300 -15.86 -5.51 18.62
C LYS A 300 -15.48 -6.95 18.88
N GLY A 301 -14.29 -7.35 18.46
CA GLY A 301 -13.80 -8.70 18.64
C GLY A 301 -12.37 -8.90 18.21
N GLU A 302 -11.97 -10.16 18.19
CA GLU A 302 -10.62 -10.58 17.86
C GLU A 302 -10.67 -11.84 16.98
N GLN A 303 -9.68 -11.98 16.12
CA GLN A 303 -9.51 -13.13 15.26
C GLN A 303 -9.18 -14.36 16.10
N ILE A 304 -10.00 -15.41 15.96
CA ILE A 304 -9.79 -16.71 16.62
C ILE A 304 -9.15 -17.74 15.68
N TYR A 305 -9.16 -17.45 14.38
CA TYR A 305 -8.48 -18.23 13.36
C TYR A 305 -8.17 -17.33 12.18
N SER A 306 -6.93 -17.39 11.69
CA SER A 306 -6.47 -16.68 10.50
C SER A 306 -5.98 -17.67 9.46
N THR A 307 -6.37 -17.49 8.20
CA THR A 307 -5.77 -18.27 7.11
C THR A 307 -4.27 -17.94 6.94
N ASN A 308 -3.83 -16.79 7.43
CA ASN A 308 -2.42 -16.38 7.40
C ASN A 308 -1.50 -17.39 8.11
N GLU A 309 -2.00 -18.11 9.11
CA GLU A 309 -1.23 -19.18 9.77
C GLU A 309 -0.77 -20.28 8.79
N VAL A 310 -1.54 -20.49 7.71
CA VAL A 310 -1.21 -21.43 6.63
C VAL A 310 -0.33 -20.77 5.56
N PHE A 311 -0.52 -19.47 5.29
CA PHE A 311 0.27 -18.73 4.32
C PHE A 311 1.71 -18.46 4.77
N ARG A 312 1.94 -18.34 6.08
CA ARG A 312 3.27 -18.16 6.66
C ARG A 312 4.15 -19.38 6.43
N GLY A 313 5.43 -19.13 6.26
CA GLY A 313 6.46 -20.13 6.03
C GLY A 313 6.80 -20.34 4.56
N GLU A 314 7.96 -20.95 4.33
CA GLU A 314 8.49 -21.23 3.00
C GLU A 314 8.01 -22.62 2.55
N SER A 315 7.76 -22.75 1.25
CA SER A 315 7.56 -24.06 0.63
C SER A 315 8.88 -24.84 0.62
N PRO A 316 8.88 -26.16 0.90
CA PRO A 316 10.11 -26.97 0.84
C PRO A 316 10.62 -27.15 -0.60
N LEU A 317 9.82 -26.78 -1.60
CA LEU A 317 10.13 -26.87 -3.03
C LEU A 317 9.77 -25.56 -3.71
N GLU A 318 10.53 -25.18 -4.74
CA GLU A 318 10.05 -24.22 -5.74
C GLU A 318 8.92 -24.88 -6.52
N LEU A 319 7.77 -24.22 -6.59
CA LEU A 319 6.57 -24.74 -7.23
C LEU A 319 6.20 -23.85 -8.41
N GLU A 320 5.78 -24.49 -9.49
CA GLU A 320 5.12 -23.90 -10.63
C GLU A 320 3.60 -24.16 -10.57
N TYR A 321 2.85 -23.44 -11.41
CA TYR A 321 1.39 -23.52 -11.44
C TYR A 321 0.83 -24.92 -11.77
N ASP A 322 1.61 -25.78 -12.44
CA ASP A 322 1.20 -27.12 -12.83
C ASP A 322 1.51 -28.19 -11.77
N ASP A 323 2.37 -27.90 -10.78
CA ASP A 323 2.82 -28.88 -9.77
C ASP A 323 1.70 -29.29 -8.79
N ILE A 324 0.62 -28.52 -8.74
CA ILE A 324 -0.54 -28.81 -7.87
C ILE A 324 -1.60 -29.66 -8.55
N LEU A 325 -1.46 -29.96 -9.84
CA LEU A 325 -2.45 -30.70 -10.62
C LEU A 325 -2.42 -32.19 -10.29
N GLY A 326 -3.58 -32.83 -10.24
CA GLY A 326 -3.68 -34.27 -10.02
C GLY A 326 -4.55 -34.63 -8.81
N GLN A 327 -4.20 -35.72 -8.13
CA GLN A 327 -4.97 -36.27 -7.02
C GLN A 327 -4.09 -36.41 -5.77
N MET A 328 -4.67 -36.03 -4.63
CA MET A 328 -4.05 -36.14 -3.32
C MET A 328 -4.98 -36.90 -2.38
N GLN A 329 -4.46 -37.83 -1.61
CA GLN A 329 -5.23 -38.53 -0.58
C GLN A 329 -5.03 -37.85 0.76
N GLY A 330 -6.10 -37.74 1.54
CA GLY A 330 -6.01 -37.00 2.78
C GLY A 330 -7.29 -36.97 3.58
N LYS A 331 -7.35 -35.99 4.47
CA LYS A 331 -8.49 -35.72 5.34
C LYS A 331 -8.78 -34.24 5.40
N MET A 332 -10.07 -33.93 5.44
CA MET A 332 -10.59 -32.60 5.74
C MET A 332 -11.76 -32.75 6.70
N ALA A 333 -11.81 -31.92 7.75
CA ALA A 333 -12.84 -32.02 8.80
C ALA A 333 -12.99 -33.45 9.39
N GLY A 334 -11.87 -34.17 9.49
CA GLY A 334 -11.83 -35.55 10.00
C GLY A 334 -12.33 -36.62 9.01
N ILE A 335 -12.80 -36.24 7.83
CA ILE A 335 -13.31 -37.14 6.80
C ILE A 335 -12.18 -37.49 5.84
N SER A 336 -11.87 -38.78 5.70
CA SER A 336 -10.94 -39.28 4.69
C SER A 336 -11.52 -39.17 3.28
N GLY A 337 -10.69 -38.79 2.32
CA GLY A 337 -11.08 -38.67 0.92
C GLY A 337 -9.95 -38.25 0.01
N THR A 338 -10.30 -38.09 -1.26
CA THR A 338 -9.40 -37.66 -2.33
C THR A 338 -9.71 -36.23 -2.74
N LEU A 339 -8.69 -35.37 -2.77
CA LEU A 339 -8.74 -34.05 -3.37
C LEU A 339 -8.17 -34.12 -4.80
N SER A 340 -8.99 -33.84 -5.80
CA SER A 340 -8.58 -33.78 -7.21
C SER A 340 -8.51 -32.34 -7.68
N VAL A 341 -7.34 -31.84 -8.08
CA VAL A 341 -7.12 -30.46 -8.53
C VAL A 341 -6.91 -30.42 -10.04
N ARG A 342 -7.59 -29.48 -10.70
CA ARG A 342 -7.47 -29.21 -12.13
C ARG A 342 -7.37 -27.70 -12.37
N SER A 343 -6.61 -27.31 -13.39
CA SER A 343 -6.62 -25.94 -13.89
C SER A 343 -7.65 -25.82 -15.02
N PHE A 344 -8.43 -24.73 -15.01
CA PHE A 344 -9.28 -24.36 -16.13
C PHE A 344 -8.62 -23.27 -17.00
N ARG A 345 -7.85 -22.39 -16.36
CA ARG A 345 -7.07 -21.30 -16.96
C ARG A 345 -5.86 -21.03 -16.04
N PRO A 346 -4.77 -20.44 -16.55
CA PRO A 346 -3.65 -20.02 -15.72
C PRO A 346 -4.12 -19.23 -14.50
N GLY A 347 -3.71 -19.63 -13.29
CA GLY A 347 -4.07 -18.97 -12.03
C GLY A 347 -5.47 -19.28 -11.46
N ILE A 348 -6.33 -20.02 -12.18
CA ILE A 348 -7.68 -20.41 -11.71
C ILE A 348 -7.79 -21.94 -11.65
N TYR A 349 -8.06 -22.43 -10.44
CA TYR A 349 -8.12 -23.85 -10.14
C TYR A 349 -9.50 -24.26 -9.69
N SER A 350 -9.85 -25.50 -9.99
CA SER A 350 -10.96 -26.18 -9.34
C SER A 350 -10.47 -27.45 -8.70
N ALA A 351 -10.95 -27.68 -7.49
CA ALA A 351 -10.65 -28.88 -6.74
C ALA A 351 -11.94 -29.61 -6.39
N SER A 352 -11.94 -30.93 -6.43
CA SER A 352 -13.06 -31.74 -5.96
C SER A 352 -12.59 -32.63 -4.84
N PHE A 353 -13.18 -32.47 -3.65
CA PHE A 353 -12.99 -33.39 -2.54
C PHE A 353 -14.12 -34.42 -2.56
N ILE A 354 -13.76 -35.70 -2.61
CA ILE A 354 -14.70 -36.83 -2.55
C ILE A 354 -14.30 -37.70 -1.37
N SER A 355 -15.21 -37.91 -0.42
CA SER A 355 -14.95 -38.80 0.72
C SER A 355 -14.78 -40.24 0.27
N ASP A 356 -14.05 -41.07 1.03
CA ASP A 356 -13.83 -42.49 0.71
C ASP A 356 -15.14 -43.27 0.57
N SER A 357 -16.17 -42.86 1.31
CA SER A 357 -17.53 -43.41 1.23
C SER A 357 -18.32 -42.96 -0.01
N GLY A 358 -17.84 -41.94 -0.74
CA GLY A 358 -18.56 -41.25 -1.81
C GLY A 358 -19.75 -40.39 -1.35
N SER A 359 -20.01 -40.30 -0.04
CA SER A 359 -21.19 -39.62 0.50
C SER A 359 -21.06 -38.10 0.57
N ILE A 360 -19.84 -37.57 0.54
CA ILE A 360 -19.55 -36.14 0.57
C ILE A 360 -18.75 -35.80 -0.67
N VAL A 361 -19.28 -34.89 -1.48
CA VAL A 361 -18.64 -34.35 -2.67
C VAL A 361 -18.70 -32.83 -2.58
N LEU A 362 -17.53 -32.18 -2.55
CA LEU A 362 -17.41 -30.73 -2.50
C LEU A 362 -16.58 -30.24 -3.69
N HIS A 363 -17.14 -29.32 -4.46
CA HIS A 363 -16.50 -28.74 -5.64
C HIS A 363 -16.03 -27.33 -5.32
N PHE A 364 -14.74 -27.19 -5.10
CA PHE A 364 -14.08 -25.94 -4.82
C PHE A 364 -13.63 -25.21 -6.09
N GLN A 365 -13.52 -23.89 -5.97
CA GLN A 365 -12.78 -23.00 -6.86
C GLN A 365 -11.68 -22.31 -6.06
N GLY A 366 -10.60 -21.89 -6.70
CA GLY A 366 -9.53 -21.24 -5.95
C GLY A 366 -8.35 -20.76 -6.76
N LYS A 367 -7.35 -20.28 -6.00
CA LYS A 367 -6.09 -19.75 -6.49
C LYS A 367 -4.93 -20.55 -5.88
N PHE A 368 -3.82 -20.56 -6.60
CA PHE A 368 -2.56 -21.10 -6.12
C PHE A 368 -1.52 -19.97 -6.05
N PHE A 369 -0.77 -19.95 -4.95
CA PHE A 369 0.29 -19.00 -4.68
C PHE A 369 1.62 -19.77 -4.67
N PRO A 370 2.32 -19.85 -5.82
CA PRO A 370 3.49 -20.72 -5.96
C PRO A 370 4.63 -20.33 -5.03
N GLN A 371 4.85 -19.02 -4.83
CA GLN A 371 5.90 -18.48 -3.95
C GLN A 371 5.80 -19.02 -2.52
N ASN A 372 4.58 -19.11 -1.97
CA ASN A 372 4.33 -19.61 -0.61
C ASN A 372 3.99 -21.11 -0.60
N GLY A 373 3.80 -21.73 -1.77
CA GLY A 373 3.25 -23.07 -1.92
C GLY A 373 1.88 -23.24 -1.30
N VAL A 374 0.97 -22.27 -1.48
CA VAL A 374 -0.36 -22.24 -0.84
C VAL A 374 -1.47 -22.41 -1.86
N LEU A 375 -2.36 -23.36 -1.62
CA LEU A 375 -3.60 -23.60 -2.34
C LEU A 375 -4.78 -23.09 -1.51
N SER A 376 -5.50 -22.09 -2.04
CA SER A 376 -6.61 -21.41 -1.37
C SER A 376 -7.90 -21.66 -2.13
N LEU A 377 -8.81 -22.42 -1.52
CA LEU A 377 -10.00 -23.01 -2.16
C LEU A 377 -11.28 -22.62 -1.42
N THR A 378 -12.36 -22.36 -2.16
CA THR A 378 -13.69 -22.01 -1.65
C THR A 378 -14.77 -22.89 -2.28
N TYR A 379 -15.65 -23.46 -1.44
CA TYR A 379 -16.87 -24.14 -1.86
C TYR A 379 -18.05 -23.19 -1.62
N GLY A 380 -18.46 -22.51 -2.69
CA GLY A 380 -19.39 -21.39 -2.62
C GLY A 380 -18.94 -20.37 -1.56
N ASN A 381 -19.92 -19.88 -0.80
CA ASN A 381 -19.69 -18.95 0.32
C ASN A 381 -19.73 -19.67 1.68
N GLU A 382 -19.59 -21.00 1.69
CA GLU A 382 -19.88 -21.85 2.86
C GLU A 382 -18.63 -22.42 3.54
N VAL A 383 -17.64 -22.83 2.74
CA VAL A 383 -16.44 -23.50 3.24
C VAL A 383 -15.20 -22.97 2.52
N LYS A 384 -14.20 -22.54 3.31
CA LYS A 384 -12.83 -22.29 2.84
C LYS A 384 -11.98 -23.50 3.18
N LEU A 385 -11.09 -23.88 2.27
CA LEU A 385 -9.99 -24.82 2.48
C LEU A 385 -8.69 -24.13 2.07
N THR A 386 -7.78 -23.97 3.02
CA THR A 386 -6.44 -23.41 2.76
C THR A 386 -5.42 -24.47 3.10
N LEU A 387 -4.55 -24.79 2.15
CA LEU A 387 -3.51 -25.80 2.26
C LEU A 387 -2.17 -25.20 1.86
N ALA A 388 -1.10 -25.59 2.54
CA ALA A 388 0.26 -25.22 2.19
C ALA A 388 1.15 -26.46 2.12
N LEU A 389 2.00 -26.55 1.10
CA LEU A 389 3.00 -27.59 1.02
C LEU A 389 4.10 -27.31 2.04
N ARG A 390 4.27 -28.21 3.01
CA ARG A 390 5.24 -28.05 4.10
C ARG A 390 5.93 -29.38 4.38
N GLU A 391 7.16 -29.31 4.86
CA GLU A 391 7.84 -30.44 5.47
C GLU A 391 7.63 -30.41 6.98
N VAL A 392 6.93 -31.41 7.52
CA VAL A 392 6.70 -31.55 8.96
C VAL A 392 7.18 -32.93 9.39
N ASN A 393 8.18 -32.96 10.27
CA ASN A 393 8.80 -34.21 10.76
C ASN A 393 9.34 -35.12 9.62
N GLY A 394 9.90 -34.53 8.56
CA GLY A 394 10.44 -35.26 7.40
C GLY A 394 9.39 -35.74 6.39
N GLU A 395 8.12 -35.40 6.59
CA GLU A 395 7.05 -35.67 5.64
C GLU A 395 6.69 -34.39 4.89
N ILE A 396 6.86 -34.42 3.55
CA ILE A 396 6.36 -33.36 2.66
C ILE A 396 4.91 -33.67 2.33
N ALA A 397 4.00 -32.82 2.81
CA ALA A 397 2.57 -32.94 2.55
C ALA A 397 1.91 -31.56 2.53
N TRP A 398 0.66 -31.52 2.07
CA TRP A 398 -0.19 -30.34 2.14
C TRP A 398 -0.86 -30.28 3.50
N TYR A 399 -0.51 -29.30 4.31
CA TYR A 399 -1.08 -29.06 5.64
C TYR A 399 -1.89 -27.78 5.64
N GLY A 400 -2.97 -27.76 6.39
CA GLY A 400 -3.71 -26.53 6.60
C GLY A 400 -5.00 -26.76 7.33
N SER A 401 -6.04 -26.01 6.95
CA SER A 401 -7.33 -26.11 7.60
C SER A 401 -8.48 -25.75 6.67
N SER A 402 -9.67 -26.17 7.07
CA SER A 402 -10.93 -25.71 6.52
C SER A 402 -11.73 -24.98 7.59
N PHE A 403 -12.41 -23.90 7.22
CA PHE A 403 -13.41 -23.28 8.10
C PHE A 403 -14.73 -23.09 7.37
N SER A 404 -15.83 -23.06 8.13
CA SER A 404 -17.17 -22.87 7.61
C SER A 404 -17.80 -21.57 8.10
N THR A 405 -18.43 -20.84 7.17
CA THR A 405 -19.25 -19.64 7.45
C THR A 405 -20.65 -19.99 7.97
N THR A 406 -21.03 -21.27 7.94
CA THR A 406 -22.34 -21.76 8.44
C THR A 406 -22.24 -22.19 9.90
N THR A 407 -21.21 -22.98 10.23
CA THR A 407 -21.03 -23.51 11.59
C THR A 407 -20.06 -22.69 12.44
N ALA A 408 -19.30 -21.76 11.83
CA ALA A 408 -18.21 -21.02 12.48
C ALA A 408 -17.17 -21.94 13.14
N THR A 409 -16.90 -23.09 12.53
CA THR A 409 -15.91 -24.07 13.02
C THR A 409 -14.72 -24.16 12.09
N VAL A 410 -13.54 -24.36 12.68
CA VAL A 410 -12.29 -24.66 11.98
C VAL A 410 -11.96 -26.14 12.15
N SER A 411 -11.37 -26.76 11.15
CA SER A 411 -10.90 -28.13 11.22
C SER A 411 -9.60 -28.30 10.45
N ALA A 412 -8.67 -29.08 11.00
CA ALA A 412 -7.42 -29.39 10.31
C ALA A 412 -7.67 -30.14 9.00
N ALA A 413 -6.81 -29.89 8.02
CA ALA A 413 -6.77 -30.58 6.75
C ALA A 413 -5.33 -31.04 6.46
N LYS A 414 -5.19 -32.24 5.90
CA LYS A 414 -3.91 -32.80 5.47
C LYS A 414 -4.09 -33.65 4.22
N PHE A 415 -3.27 -33.44 3.21
CA PHE A 415 -3.27 -34.23 1.98
C PHE A 415 -1.84 -34.56 1.54
N SER A 416 -1.63 -35.76 1.00
CA SER A 416 -0.35 -36.19 0.45
C SER A 416 -0.57 -36.62 -1.00
N PHE A 417 0.43 -36.37 -1.86
CA PHE A 417 0.40 -36.92 -3.22
C PHE A 417 0.33 -38.44 -3.16
N ASN A 418 -0.42 -39.05 -4.08
CA ASN A 418 -0.32 -40.49 -4.28
C ASN A 418 1.10 -40.81 -4.75
N GLN A 419 1.80 -41.66 -3.99
CA GLN A 419 3.00 -42.34 -4.49
C GLN A 419 2.63 -43.38 -5.54
#